data_AF-A0A924FEN1-F1
#
_entry.id   AF-A0A924FEN1-F1
#
_cell.length_a   1.000
_cell.length_b   1.000
_cell.length_c   1.000
_cell.angle_alpha   90.00
_cell.angle_beta   90.00
_cell.angle_gamma   90.00
#
_symmetry.space_group_name_H-M   'P 1'
#
loop_
_entity.id
_entity.type
_entity.pdbx_description
1 polymer ?
#
loop_
_entity_poly.entity_id
_entity_poly.type
_entity_poly.pdbx_seq_one_letter_code
_entity_poly.pdbx_strand_id
1 'polypeptide(L)'
;MKTNLLFPHRYRLIGWLIFIPSALLGLATMYLDYAVKWLSVGPMTTISLFQSSPNNLTNELAGVGVIIGLMLIAFSREEIEDEMTNQLRLEALQWSVYLNYLILLLAILLVYDGDFFSVMVYNMFTMLLVFIARFRWLIYRTNKLLAA
;
A
#
# COMPACT_ATOMS: atom_id res chain seq x y z
N MET A 1 -27.56 -1.98 1.19
CA MET A 1 -27.26 -2.79 2.39
C MET A 1 -26.12 -2.10 3.14
N LYS A 2 -26.27 -1.81 4.44
CA LYS A 2 -25.26 -1.08 5.24
C LYS A 2 -24.12 -2.02 5.63
N THR A 3 -23.02 -2.02 4.88
CA THR A 3 -21.78 -2.69 5.26
C THR A 3 -20.83 -1.68 5.89
N ASN A 4 -20.89 -1.56 7.23
CA ASN A 4 -19.94 -0.78 8.03
C ASN A 4 -18.62 -1.56 8.19
N LEU A 5 -17.85 -1.68 7.11
CA LEU A 5 -16.52 -2.29 7.12
C LEU A 5 -15.42 -1.21 7.15
N LEU A 6 -15.62 -0.21 8.01
CA LEU A 6 -14.84 1.01 8.07
C LEU A 6 -14.16 1.14 9.42
N PHE A 7 -12.83 1.20 9.41
CA PHE A 7 -12.05 1.30 10.64
C PHE A 7 -12.28 2.67 11.29
N PRO A 8 -12.46 2.77 12.63
CA PRO A 8 -12.66 4.03 13.32
C PRO A 8 -11.62 5.11 12.94
N HIS A 9 -11.99 6.40 13.02
CA HIS A 9 -11.14 7.51 12.58
C HIS A 9 -9.70 7.48 13.14
N ARG A 10 -9.53 6.97 14.36
CA ARG A 10 -8.24 6.82 15.05
C ARG A 10 -7.26 5.86 14.34
N TYR A 11 -7.75 4.92 13.55
CA TYR A 11 -6.91 3.94 12.84
C TYR A 11 -6.12 4.56 11.68
N ARG A 12 -6.48 5.76 11.22
CA ARG A 12 -5.69 6.52 10.24
C ARG A 12 -4.32 6.91 10.81
N LEU A 13 -4.26 7.34 12.07
CA LEU A 13 -3.00 7.68 12.74
C LEU A 13 -2.13 6.44 12.96
N ILE A 14 -2.76 5.32 13.35
CA ILE A 14 -2.08 4.03 13.50
C ILE A 14 -1.52 3.56 12.15
N GLY A 15 -2.30 3.70 11.07
CA GLY A 15 -1.85 3.36 9.72
C GLY A 15 -0.62 4.16 9.28
N TRP A 16 -0.58 5.47 9.56
CA TRP A 16 0.61 6.29 9.30
C TRP A 16 1.80 5.91 10.18
N LEU A 17 1.55 5.61 11.46
CA LEU A 17 2.59 5.18 12.40
C LEU A 17 3.21 3.84 12.01
N ILE A 18 2.47 2.94 11.36
CA ILE A 18 2.99 1.68 10.83
C ILE A 18 3.64 1.88 9.45
N PHE A 19 2.99 2.63 8.56
CA PHE A 19 3.45 2.85 7.19
C PHE A 19 4.82 3.53 7.15
N ILE A 20 5.05 4.59 7.94
CA ILE A 20 6.31 5.35 7.93
C ILE A 20 7.53 4.46 8.27
N PRO A 21 7.59 3.76 9.41
CA PRO A 21 8.74 2.92 9.75
C PRO A 21 8.87 1.73 8.79
N SER A 22 7.78 1.13 8.34
CA SER A 22 7.85 0.03 7.36
C SER A 22 8.34 0.49 5.99
N ALA A 23 7.94 1.67 5.54
CA ALA A 23 8.43 2.25 4.29
C ALA A 23 9.91 2.65 4.38
N LEU A 24 10.33 3.25 5.49
CA LEU A 24 11.74 3.55 5.75
C LEU A 24 12.60 2.29 5.79
N LEU A 25 12.11 1.24 6.45
CA LEU A 25 12.79 -0.04 6.54
C LEU A 25 12.86 -0.72 5.17
N GLY A 26 11.80 -0.67 4.36
CA GLY A 26 11.79 -1.20 2.99
C GLY A 26 12.74 -0.45 2.03
N LEU A 27 12.85 0.88 2.18
CA LEU A 27 13.84 1.65 1.42
C LEU A 27 15.27 1.35 1.87
N ALA A 28 15.49 1.21 3.18
CA ALA A 28 16.80 0.85 3.73
C ALA A 28 17.23 -0.56 3.28
N THR A 29 16.32 -1.52 3.22
CA THR A 29 16.64 -2.86 2.69
C THR A 29 16.98 -2.81 1.20
N MET A 30 16.27 -1.99 0.41
CA MET A 30 16.42 -1.96 -1.04
C MET A 30 17.65 -1.19 -1.52
N TYR A 31 18.07 -0.13 -0.81
CA TYR A 31 19.19 0.74 -1.22
C TYR A 31 20.44 0.63 -0.36
N LEU A 32 20.33 0.18 0.90
CA LEU A 32 21.45 0.14 1.85
C LEU A 32 21.83 -1.29 2.24
N ASP A 33 21.22 -2.32 1.62
CA ASP A 33 21.34 -3.74 1.99
C ASP A 33 21.16 -3.97 3.51
N TYR A 34 20.31 -3.15 4.15
CA TYR A 34 20.11 -3.21 5.59
C TYR A 34 19.31 -4.46 5.95
N ALA A 35 19.84 -5.26 6.88
CA ALA A 35 19.26 -6.55 7.25
C ALA A 35 19.22 -6.69 8.79
N VAL A 36 18.04 -6.93 9.36
CA VAL A 36 17.89 -7.11 10.81
C VAL A 36 18.37 -8.51 11.19
N LYS A 37 19.50 -8.58 11.90
CA LYS A 37 20.16 -9.87 12.23
C LYS A 37 19.33 -10.83 13.07
N TRP A 38 18.35 -10.35 13.85
CA TRP A 38 17.46 -11.22 14.62
C TRP A 38 16.34 -11.83 13.76
N LEU A 39 16.07 -11.26 12.59
CA LEU A 39 15.03 -11.72 11.66
C LEU A 39 15.58 -12.66 10.58
N SER A 40 16.85 -13.06 10.68
CA SER A 40 17.42 -14.12 9.84
C SER A 40 16.93 -15.47 10.35
N VAL A 41 16.04 -16.10 9.59
CA VAL A 41 15.58 -17.46 9.88
C VAL A 41 16.58 -18.44 9.27
N GLY A 42 17.07 -19.38 10.07
CA GLY A 42 17.86 -20.50 9.57
C GLY A 42 17.06 -21.32 8.55
N PRO A 43 17.71 -22.14 7.72
CA PRO A 43 17.01 -22.78 6.62
C PRO A 43 15.85 -23.66 7.11
N MET A 44 14.62 -23.28 6.77
CA MET A 44 13.39 -23.94 7.20
C MET A 44 13.00 -25.02 6.19
N THR A 45 13.65 -26.18 6.30
CA THR A 45 13.48 -27.31 5.37
C THR A 45 12.29 -28.19 5.77
N THR A 46 11.14 -28.05 5.09
CA THR A 46 10.17 -29.17 4.95
C THR A 46 9.27 -29.11 3.71
N ILE A 47 9.24 -28.01 2.93
CA ILE A 47 8.38 -27.89 1.74
C ILE A 47 9.20 -27.29 0.59
N SER A 48 9.26 -27.98 -0.56
CA SER A 48 10.07 -27.62 -1.74
C SER A 48 9.75 -26.25 -2.38
N LEU A 49 8.62 -25.62 -1.99
CA LEU A 49 8.26 -24.25 -2.36
C LEU A 49 8.98 -23.18 -1.51
N PHE A 50 9.57 -23.56 -0.38
CA PHE A 50 10.31 -22.70 0.53
C PHE A 50 11.79 -23.10 0.53
N GLN A 51 12.44 -22.98 -0.64
CA GLN A 51 13.89 -23.20 -0.69
C GLN A 51 14.61 -22.21 0.21
N SER A 52 15.32 -22.80 1.15
CA SER A 52 15.88 -22.15 2.31
C SER A 52 17.33 -21.74 2.04
N SER A 53 17.52 -20.62 1.36
CA SER A 53 18.73 -19.82 1.61
C SER A 53 18.57 -19.15 2.99
N PRO A 54 19.65 -18.79 3.70
CA PRO A 54 19.55 -17.90 4.86
C PRO A 54 19.00 -16.56 4.38
N ASN A 55 17.67 -16.45 4.34
CA ASN A 55 16.99 -15.28 3.84
C ASN A 55 16.58 -14.43 5.03
N ASN A 56 16.98 -13.18 5.00
CA ASN A 56 16.57 -12.24 6.01
C ASN A 56 15.16 -11.76 5.69
N LEU A 57 14.18 -12.08 6.55
CA LEU A 57 12.77 -11.73 6.35
C LEU A 57 12.47 -10.23 6.48
N THR A 58 13.51 -9.38 6.58
CA THR A 58 13.38 -7.95 6.83
C THR A 58 12.59 -7.28 5.70
N ASN A 59 12.84 -7.66 4.44
CA ASN A 59 12.13 -7.08 3.30
C ASN A 59 10.66 -7.53 3.25
N GLU A 60 10.39 -8.79 3.55
CA GLU A 60 9.05 -9.37 3.62
C GLU A 60 8.23 -8.69 4.72
N LEU A 61 8.82 -8.48 5.90
CA LEU A 61 8.20 -7.77 7.00
C LEU A 61 7.95 -6.29 6.65
N ALA A 62 8.89 -5.65 5.95
CA ALA A 62 8.73 -4.29 5.45
C ALA A 62 7.50 -4.20 4.52
N GLY A 63 7.42 -5.08 3.52
CA GLY A 63 6.34 -5.11 2.54
C GLY A 63 4.98 -5.34 3.17
N VAL A 64 4.86 -6.34 4.07
CA VAL A 64 3.62 -6.61 4.82
C VAL A 64 3.23 -5.40 5.67
N GLY A 65 4.19 -4.79 6.38
CA GLY A 65 3.95 -3.59 7.18
C GLY A 65 3.46 -2.40 6.35
N VAL A 66 4.03 -2.20 5.15
CA VAL A 66 3.58 -1.17 4.20
C VAL A 66 2.15 -1.46 3.75
N ILE A 67 1.82 -2.69 3.35
CA ILE A 67 0.46 -3.06 2.91
C ILE A 67 -0.55 -2.82 4.03
N ILE A 68 -0.27 -3.32 5.24
CA ILE A 68 -1.16 -3.16 6.39
C ILE A 68 -1.34 -1.68 6.73
N GLY A 69 -0.25 -0.91 6.78
CA GLY A 69 -0.28 0.53 7.03
C GLY A 69 -1.13 1.27 6.00
N LEU A 70 -0.93 0.99 4.71
CA LEU A 70 -1.70 1.60 3.63
C LEU A 70 -3.17 1.18 3.66
N MET A 71 -3.48 -0.08 3.93
CA MET A 71 -4.87 -0.55 4.07
C MET A 71 -5.59 0.16 5.22
N LEU A 72 -4.94 0.31 6.38
CA LEU A 72 -5.50 1.05 7.51
C LEU A 72 -5.75 2.52 7.17
N ILE A 73 -4.86 3.15 6.41
CA ILE A 73 -5.05 4.53 5.93
C ILE A 73 -6.22 4.60 4.94
N ALA A 74 -6.23 3.70 3.95
CA ALA A 74 -7.19 3.64 2.86
C ALA A 74 -8.63 3.42 3.35
N PHE A 75 -8.83 2.45 4.24
CA PHE A 75 -10.16 2.05 4.72
C PHE A 75 -10.54 2.70 6.08
N SER A 76 -9.86 3.78 6.47
CA SER A 76 -10.23 4.58 7.64
C SER A 76 -11.51 5.39 7.41
N ARG A 77 -12.38 5.41 8.42
CA ARG A 77 -13.65 6.14 8.43
C ARG A 77 -13.42 7.65 8.45
N GLU A 78 -14.21 8.38 7.67
CA GLU A 78 -14.23 9.85 7.71
C GLU A 78 -15.19 10.32 8.81
N GLU A 79 -14.98 11.52 9.34
CA GLU A 79 -15.76 12.08 10.45
C GLU A 79 -17.23 12.34 10.08
N ILE A 80 -17.49 12.68 8.81
CA ILE A 80 -18.83 12.86 8.24
C ILE A 80 -19.01 11.82 7.11
N GLU A 81 -19.75 10.75 7.39
CA GLU A 81 -20.10 9.74 6.39
C GLU A 81 -21.49 9.97 5.82
N ASP A 82 -21.56 10.86 4.83
CA ASP A 82 -22.73 10.98 3.95
C ASP A 82 -22.63 10.03 2.75
N GLU A 83 -23.75 9.82 2.06
CA GLU A 83 -23.80 8.99 0.83
C GLU A 83 -22.80 9.46 -0.23
N MET A 84 -22.57 10.78 -0.31
CA MET A 84 -21.60 11.38 -1.23
C MET A 84 -20.17 10.93 -0.93
N THR A 85 -19.76 10.86 0.34
CA THR A 85 -18.41 10.42 0.72
C THR A 85 -18.17 8.96 0.35
N ASN A 86 -19.19 8.12 0.47
CA ASN A 86 -19.12 6.72 0.05
C ASN A 86 -19.01 6.57 -1.47
N GLN A 87 -19.73 7.38 -2.24
CA GLN A 87 -19.58 7.41 -3.71
C GLN A 87 -18.18 7.86 -4.13
N LEU A 88 -17.65 8.93 -3.52
CA LEU A 88 -16.29 9.42 -3.79
C LEU A 88 -15.23 8.35 -3.47
N ARG A 89 -15.45 7.53 -2.45
CA ARG A 89 -14.56 6.40 -2.11
C ARG A 89 -14.57 5.33 -3.21
N LEU A 90 -15.74 4.93 -3.68
CA LEU A 90 -15.87 3.95 -4.76
C LEU A 90 -15.25 4.47 -6.06
N GLU A 91 -15.50 5.74 -6.40
CA GLU A 91 -14.92 6.39 -7.58
C GLU A 91 -13.38 6.43 -7.50
N ALA A 92 -12.83 6.82 -6.34
CA ALA A 92 -11.39 6.82 -6.12
C ALA A 92 -10.78 5.42 -6.25
N LEU A 93 -11.47 4.39 -5.76
CA LEU A 93 -11.03 3.00 -5.87
C LEU A 93 -10.98 2.57 -7.34
N GLN A 94 -12.04 2.84 -8.10
CA GLN A 94 -12.08 2.53 -9.52
C GLN A 94 -10.97 3.23 -10.32
N TRP A 95 -10.74 4.52 -10.05
CA TRP A 95 -9.62 5.26 -10.65
C TRP A 95 -8.26 4.66 -10.31
N SER A 96 -8.07 4.23 -9.05
CA SER A 96 -6.81 3.62 -8.62
C SER A 96 -6.53 2.30 -9.34
N VAL A 97 -7.56 1.50 -9.59
CA VAL A 97 -7.47 0.26 -10.36
C VAL A 97 -7.07 0.56 -11.81
N TYR A 98 -7.75 1.50 -12.47
CA TYR A 98 -7.42 1.86 -13.85
C TYR A 98 -6.00 2.37 -14.01
N LEU A 99 -5.55 3.23 -13.09
CA LEU A 99 -4.19 3.77 -13.14
C LEU A 99 -3.15 2.67 -12.86
N ASN A 100 -3.40 1.78 -11.89
CA ASN A 100 -2.51 0.66 -11.60
C ASN A 100 -2.33 -0.26 -12.81
N TYR A 101 -3.43 -0.65 -13.47
CA TYR A 101 -3.37 -1.49 -14.68
C TYR A 101 -2.76 -0.75 -15.87
N LEU A 102 -3.00 0.56 -16.01
CA LEU A 102 -2.34 1.35 -17.04
C LEU A 102 -0.82 1.34 -16.86
N ILE A 103 -0.32 1.56 -15.64
CA ILE A 103 1.11 1.47 -15.33
C ILE A 103 1.63 0.06 -15.59
N LEU A 104 0.88 -0.98 -15.21
CA LEU A 104 1.28 -2.37 -15.44
C LEU A 104 1.42 -2.68 -16.94
N LEU A 105 0.46 -2.26 -17.75
CA LEU A 105 0.52 -2.44 -19.21
C LEU A 105 1.72 -1.71 -19.80
N LEU A 106 1.98 -0.48 -19.38
CA LEU A 106 3.16 0.27 -19.82
C LEU A 106 4.46 -0.41 -19.38
N ALA A 107 4.51 -0.95 -18.15
CA ALA A 107 5.67 -1.67 -17.65
C ALA A 107 5.97 -2.92 -18.48
N ILE A 108 4.93 -3.69 -18.84
CA ILE A 108 5.07 -4.89 -19.69
C ILE A 108 5.60 -4.54 -21.09
N LEU A 109 5.19 -3.40 -21.64
CA LEU A 109 5.57 -2.99 -23.00
C LEU A 109 6.93 -2.29 -23.08
N LEU A 110 7.34 -1.59 -22.01
CA LEU A 110 8.48 -0.67 -22.03
C LEU A 110 9.67 -1.11 -21.19
N VAL A 111 9.49 -2.02 -20.22
CA VAL A 111 10.52 -2.39 -19.23
C VAL A 111 10.85 -3.88 -19.35
N TYR A 112 12.14 -4.20 -19.36
CA TYR A 112 12.65 -5.56 -19.54
C TYR A 112 13.59 -5.97 -18.38
N ASP A 113 13.81 -7.27 -18.23
CA ASP A 113 14.78 -7.88 -17.31
C ASP A 113 14.62 -7.46 -15.84
N GLY A 114 15.73 -7.17 -15.14
CA GLY A 114 15.74 -6.86 -13.70
C GLY A 114 15.00 -5.58 -13.33
N ASP A 115 14.90 -4.62 -14.26
CA ASP A 115 14.16 -3.38 -14.04
C ASP A 115 12.66 -3.64 -13.95
N PHE A 116 12.16 -4.64 -14.68
CA PHE A 116 10.75 -5.03 -14.64
C PHE A 116 10.37 -5.56 -13.24
N PHE A 117 11.25 -6.32 -12.60
CA PHE A 117 11.04 -6.79 -11.23
C PHE A 117 10.90 -5.62 -10.24
N SER A 118 11.79 -4.64 -10.33
CA SER A 118 11.73 -3.44 -9.48
C SER A 118 10.42 -2.67 -9.69
N VAL A 119 9.97 -2.50 -10.94
CA VAL A 119 8.69 -1.85 -11.26
C VAL A 119 7.50 -2.64 -10.71
N MET A 120 7.53 -3.98 -10.76
CA MET A 120 6.49 -4.82 -10.16
C MET A 120 6.41 -4.62 -8.64
N VAL A 121 7.56 -4.56 -7.93
CA VAL A 121 7.59 -4.31 -6.49
C VAL A 121 6.89 -3.00 -6.14
N TYR A 122 7.16 -1.91 -6.88
CA TYR A 122 6.45 -0.65 -6.67
C TYR A 122 4.97 -0.74 -7.06
N ASN A 123 4.64 -1.46 -8.14
CA ASN A 123 3.28 -1.60 -8.64
C ASN A 123 2.32 -2.21 -7.60
N MET A 124 2.83 -3.11 -6.73
CA MET A 124 2.07 -3.69 -5.62
C MET A 124 1.46 -2.64 -4.67
N PHE A 125 2.12 -1.50 -4.50
CA PHE A 125 1.67 -0.43 -3.61
C PHE A 125 0.94 0.70 -4.35
N THR A 126 1.16 0.85 -5.65
CA THR A 126 0.63 1.95 -6.46
C THR A 126 -0.88 2.08 -6.38
N MET A 127 -1.62 0.97 -6.44
CA MET A 127 -3.09 1.01 -6.32
C MET A 127 -3.54 1.68 -5.01
N LEU A 128 -2.97 1.26 -3.88
CA LEU A 128 -3.30 1.79 -2.56
C LEU A 128 -2.88 3.27 -2.42
N LEU A 129 -1.70 3.63 -2.91
CA LEU A 129 -1.19 5.00 -2.86
C LEU A 129 -2.05 5.95 -3.70
N VAL A 130 -2.36 5.57 -4.94
CA VAL A 130 -3.20 6.37 -5.84
C VAL A 130 -4.60 6.52 -5.27
N PHE A 131 -5.17 5.45 -4.71
CA PHE A 131 -6.46 5.49 -4.04
C PHE A 131 -6.48 6.53 -2.91
N ILE A 132 -5.51 6.47 -1.99
CA ILE A 132 -5.42 7.39 -0.84
C ILE A 132 -5.26 8.83 -1.33
N ALA A 133 -4.38 9.07 -2.31
CA ALA A 133 -4.14 10.41 -2.85
C ALA A 133 -5.39 10.99 -3.52
N ARG A 134 -6.04 10.20 -4.39
CA ARG A 134 -7.24 10.61 -5.12
C ARG A 134 -8.41 10.87 -4.18
N PHE A 135 -8.63 9.99 -3.22
CA PHE A 135 -9.71 10.13 -2.23
C PHE A 135 -9.55 11.40 -1.39
N ARG A 136 -8.34 11.69 -0.88
CA ARG A 136 -8.07 12.91 -0.12
C ARG A 136 -8.26 14.17 -0.94
N TRP A 137 -7.82 14.16 -2.20
CA TRP A 137 -7.99 15.29 -3.11
C TRP A 137 -9.46 15.58 -3.41
N LEU A 138 -10.26 14.53 -3.64
CA LEU A 138 -11.69 14.64 -3.88
C LEU A 138 -12.43 15.23 -2.68
N ILE A 139 -12.16 14.73 -1.46
CA ILE A 139 -12.76 15.29 -0.23
C ILE A 139 -12.41 16.78 -0.06
N TYR A 140 -11.13 17.14 -0.23
CA TYR A 140 -10.70 18.52 -0.10
C TYR A 140 -11.41 19.45 -1.09
N ARG A 141 -11.57 18.99 -2.34
CA ARG A 141 -12.28 19.74 -3.38
C ARG A 141 -13.76 19.92 -3.03
N THR A 142 -14.43 18.86 -2.59
CA THR A 142 -15.85 18.90 -2.23
C THR A 142 -16.11 19.85 -1.06
N ASN A 143 -15.28 19.79 0.00
CA ASN A 143 -15.41 20.69 1.14
C ASN A 143 -15.19 22.15 0.76
N LYS A 144 -14.24 22.43 -0.16
CA LYS A 144 -14.00 23.79 -0.65
C LYS A 144 -15.17 24.34 -1.48
N LEU A 145 -15.84 23.49 -2.26
CA LEU A 145 -17.01 23.88 -3.05
C LEU A 145 -18.24 24.15 -2.18
N LEU A 146 -18.41 23.41 -1.08
CA LEU A 146 -19.51 23.62 -0.14
C LEU A 146 -19.31 24.85 0.76
N ALA A 147 -18.07 25.32 0.91
CA ALA A 147 -17.72 26.51 1.68
C ALA A 147 -17.72 27.82 0.86
N ALA A 148 -17.94 27.74 -0.46
CA ALA A 148 -18.00 28.87 -1.40
C ALA A 148 -19.45 29.17 -1.78
#